data_AF-A0A1H9TG98-F1
#
_entry.id   AF-A0A1H9TG98-F1
#
_cell.length_a   1.000
_cell.length_b   1.000
_cell.length_c   1.000
_cell.angle_alpha   90.00
_cell.angle_beta   90.00
_cell.angle_gamma   90.00
#
_symmetry.space_group_name_H-M   'P 1'
#
loop_
_entity.id
_entity.type
_entity.pdbx_description
1 polymer ?
#
loop_
_entity_poly.entity_id
_entity_poly.type
_entity_poly.pdbx_seq_one_letter_code
_entity_poly.pdbx_strand_id
1 'polypeptide(L)'
;MMNVYRLIILSSSLLLLAAGGQQAVGAERSDPVYQGRLEIYGGNEGNALNCSLPFDNGNFPFKNMEDCNNDNASAFKLIDVPSAAFITFFDAPDCASHDNFIIKMKTVKHPTNTETPVDLTAASKKNPNEVIAPGIIMVNTENDQGQIKDKLSCVKIERSTGPDS
;
A
#
# COMPACT_ATOMS: atom_id res chain seq x y z
N MET A 1 20.99 -62.48 -66.46
CA MET A 1 20.23 -62.11 -67.66
C MET A 1 19.48 -60.81 -67.39
N MET A 2 19.64 -59.84 -68.30
CA MET A 2 18.83 -58.65 -68.67
C MET A 2 17.67 -58.25 -67.73
N ASN A 3 17.63 -57.06 -67.12
CA ASN A 3 17.44 -55.68 -67.62
C ASN A 3 15.97 -55.29 -67.94
N VAL A 4 15.64 -54.03 -67.58
CA VAL A 4 14.54 -53.12 -67.99
C VAL A 4 13.10 -53.43 -67.44
N TYR A 5 12.28 -52.52 -66.89
CA TYR A 5 12.01 -51.10 -67.17
C TYR A 5 11.52 -50.26 -65.97
N ARG A 6 11.74 -48.95 -66.15
CA ARG A 6 11.32 -47.76 -65.38
C ARG A 6 9.81 -47.66 -65.14
N LEU A 7 9.40 -47.13 -63.98
CA LEU A 7 8.32 -46.13 -63.95
C LEU A 7 8.50 -45.14 -62.80
N ILE A 8 8.50 -43.86 -63.17
CA ILE A 8 8.59 -42.68 -62.33
C ILE A 8 7.17 -42.34 -61.87
N ILE A 9 6.94 -42.20 -60.56
CA ILE A 9 5.79 -41.45 -60.05
C ILE A 9 6.33 -40.45 -59.02
N LEU A 10 6.30 -39.18 -59.45
CA LEU A 10 6.47 -38.01 -58.62
C LEU A 10 5.22 -37.86 -57.73
N SER A 11 5.38 -37.97 -56.42
CA SER A 11 4.37 -37.47 -55.47
C SER A 11 5.05 -36.54 -54.49
N SER A 12 5.09 -35.26 -54.86
CA SER A 12 5.44 -34.14 -53.98
C SER A 12 4.50 -34.12 -52.79
N SER A 13 4.95 -34.68 -51.66
CA SER A 13 4.27 -34.54 -50.39
C SER A 13 4.79 -33.27 -49.73
N LEU A 14 4.01 -32.21 -49.84
CA LEU A 14 4.22 -30.93 -49.19
C LEU A 14 4.09 -31.15 -47.66
N LEU A 15 5.20 -31.23 -46.93
CA LEU A 15 5.18 -31.22 -45.47
C LEU A 15 4.77 -29.81 -45.00
N LEU A 16 3.55 -29.69 -44.51
CA LEU A 16 3.12 -28.55 -43.69
C LEU A 16 3.88 -28.59 -42.37
N LEU A 17 4.87 -27.72 -42.23
CA LEU A 17 5.46 -27.34 -40.95
C LEU A 17 4.39 -26.63 -40.12
N ALA A 18 3.68 -27.36 -39.28
CA ALA A 18 2.94 -26.77 -38.17
C ALA A 18 3.96 -26.27 -37.14
N ALA A 19 4.34 -25.00 -37.25
CA ALA A 19 5.03 -24.30 -36.18
C ALA A 19 4.05 -24.22 -35.00
N GLY A 20 4.15 -25.19 -34.08
CA GLY A 20 3.50 -25.13 -32.78
C GLY A 20 4.10 -23.97 -32.00
N GLY A 21 3.56 -22.76 -32.21
CA GLY A 21 3.80 -21.63 -31.33
C GLY A 21 3.26 -22.00 -29.96
N GLN A 22 4.14 -22.39 -29.04
CA GLN A 22 3.83 -22.41 -27.62
C GLN A 22 3.51 -20.96 -27.24
N GLN A 23 2.23 -20.61 -27.18
CA GLN A 23 1.81 -19.42 -26.49
C GLN A 23 2.20 -19.63 -25.04
N ALA A 24 3.26 -18.93 -24.61
CA ALA A 24 3.52 -18.73 -23.20
C ALA A 24 2.33 -17.93 -22.66
N VAL A 25 1.31 -18.64 -22.17
CA VAL A 25 0.33 -18.08 -21.25
C VAL A 25 1.11 -17.71 -19.99
N GLY A 26 1.63 -16.48 -19.97
CA GLY A 26 1.97 -15.83 -18.72
C GLY A 26 0.70 -15.80 -17.91
N ALA A 27 0.61 -16.63 -16.88
CA ALA A 27 -0.37 -16.42 -15.83
C ALA A 27 -0.05 -15.04 -15.25
N GLU A 28 -0.82 -14.02 -15.63
CA GLU A 28 -0.92 -12.83 -14.82
C GLU A 28 -1.31 -13.32 -13.43
N ARG A 29 -0.36 -13.27 -12.50
CA ARG A 29 -0.70 -13.31 -11.08
C ARG A 29 -1.53 -12.06 -10.87
N SER A 30 -2.85 -12.19 -10.90
CA SER A 30 -3.73 -11.20 -10.31
C SER A 30 -3.29 -11.11 -8.85
N ASP A 31 -2.60 -10.03 -8.50
CA ASP A 31 -2.32 -9.75 -7.09
C ASP A 31 -3.68 -9.72 -6.38
N PRO A 32 -3.83 -10.38 -5.22
CA PRO A 32 -5.10 -10.37 -4.54
C PRO A 32 -5.46 -8.92 -4.21
N VAL A 33 -6.72 -8.55 -4.46
CA VAL A 33 -7.25 -7.23 -4.12
C VAL A 33 -7.13 -7.03 -2.61
N TYR A 34 -6.12 -6.26 -2.17
CA TYR A 34 -5.87 -6.03 -0.76
C TYR A 34 -6.80 -4.95 -0.22
N GLN A 35 -7.77 -5.38 0.58
CA GLN A 35 -8.66 -4.53 1.36
C GLN A 35 -8.02 -4.19 2.73
N GLY A 36 -6.77 -3.72 2.70
CA GLY A 36 -6.10 -3.26 3.91
C GLY A 36 -6.85 -2.07 4.52
N ARG A 37 -6.65 -1.83 5.82
CA ARG A 37 -7.23 -0.69 6.52
C ARG A 37 -6.24 -0.03 7.47
N LEU A 38 -6.45 1.26 7.65
CA LEU A 38 -5.78 2.08 8.65
C LEU A 38 -6.83 2.45 9.70
N GLU A 39 -6.72 1.86 10.88
CA GLU A 39 -7.55 2.21 12.01
C GLU A 39 -6.89 3.36 12.79
N ILE A 40 -7.68 4.39 13.10
CA ILE A 40 -7.27 5.59 13.80
C ILE A 40 -7.87 5.56 15.20
N TYR A 41 -7.03 5.75 16.21
CA TYR A 41 -7.40 5.64 17.62
C TYR A 41 -7.19 6.98 18.34
N GLY A 42 -8.08 7.28 19.27
CA GLY A 42 -8.13 8.51 20.05
C GLY A 42 -8.73 8.32 21.43
N GLY A 43 -9.28 9.41 21.98
CA GLY A 43 -9.85 9.47 23.31
C GLY A 43 -8.80 9.58 24.43
N ASN A 44 -9.27 9.72 25.68
CA ASN A 44 -8.43 10.08 26.84
C ASN A 44 -7.16 9.23 27.01
N GLU A 45 -7.23 7.93 26.64
CA GLU A 45 -6.12 6.98 26.74
C GLU A 45 -5.50 6.57 25.40
N GLY A 46 -6.00 7.06 24.25
CA GLY A 46 -5.52 6.66 22.91
C GLY A 46 -5.96 5.25 22.48
N ASN A 47 -6.95 4.68 23.18
CA ASN A 47 -7.38 3.28 23.05
C ASN A 47 -8.75 3.13 22.38
N ALA A 48 -9.48 4.22 22.20
CA ALA A 48 -10.80 4.19 21.59
C ALA A 48 -10.66 4.31 20.07
N LEU A 49 -11.27 3.40 19.32
CA LEU A 49 -11.34 3.51 17.87
C LEU A 49 -12.08 4.81 17.52
N ASN A 50 -11.39 5.73 16.85
CA ASN A 50 -11.99 6.94 16.32
C ASN A 50 -12.66 6.59 14.98
N CYS A 51 -11.90 6.01 14.05
CA CYS A 51 -12.43 5.59 12.75
C CYS A 51 -11.56 4.55 12.05
N SER A 52 -12.07 3.94 10.98
CA SER A 52 -11.34 3.02 10.13
C SER A 52 -11.35 3.54 8.69
N LEU A 53 -10.17 3.78 8.13
CA LEU A 53 -9.98 4.24 6.77
C LEU A 53 -9.68 3.05 5.85
N PRO A 54 -10.29 2.97 4.65
CA PRO A 54 -9.79 2.07 3.63
C PRO A 54 -8.36 2.47 3.29
N PHE A 55 -7.50 1.48 3.06
CA PHE A 55 -6.12 1.77 2.71
C PHE A 55 -5.98 2.08 1.21
N ASP A 56 -6.65 3.10 0.70
CA ASP A 56 -6.62 3.48 -0.71
C ASP A 56 -5.86 4.80 -0.94
N ASN A 57 -5.38 5.03 -2.16
CA ASN A 57 -4.75 6.30 -2.53
C ASN A 57 -5.71 7.46 -2.30
N GLY A 58 -5.30 8.45 -1.51
CA GLY A 58 -6.15 9.61 -1.28
C GLY A 58 -5.82 10.41 -0.03
N ASN A 59 -6.65 11.44 0.16
CA ASN A 59 -6.65 12.33 1.31
C ASN A 59 -7.92 12.07 2.13
N PHE A 60 -7.77 11.92 3.44
CA PHE A 60 -8.85 11.62 4.39
C PHE A 60 -8.94 12.75 5.43
N PRO A 61 -9.56 13.90 5.09
CA PRO A 61 -9.73 15.04 5.99
C PRO A 61 -10.88 14.80 6.97
N PHE A 62 -10.58 14.71 8.27
CA PHE A 62 -11.56 14.27 9.28
C PHE A 62 -12.75 15.23 9.43
N LYS A 63 -12.54 16.55 9.25
CA LYS A 63 -13.63 17.54 9.28
C LYS A 63 -14.75 17.27 8.27
N ASN A 64 -14.48 16.53 7.19
CA ASN A 64 -15.44 16.24 6.14
C ASN A 64 -15.89 14.77 6.15
N MET A 65 -15.57 14.01 7.20
CA MET A 65 -15.92 12.60 7.34
C MET A 65 -16.85 12.43 8.53
N GLU A 66 -18.00 11.80 8.32
CA GLU A 66 -18.99 11.58 9.40
C GLU A 66 -18.44 10.68 10.51
N ASP A 67 -17.59 9.72 10.16
CA ASP A 67 -17.13 8.68 11.08
C ASP A 67 -15.76 8.98 11.71
N CYS A 68 -15.08 10.08 11.39
CA CYS A 68 -13.78 10.43 11.97
C CYS A 68 -13.86 11.76 12.74
N ASN A 69 -13.66 11.72 14.06
CA ASN A 69 -13.61 12.96 14.84
C ASN A 69 -12.28 13.69 14.60
N ASN A 70 -12.36 14.97 14.27
CA ASN A 70 -11.21 15.89 14.17
C ASN A 70 -10.63 16.18 15.56
N ASP A 71 -9.32 16.42 15.66
CA ASP A 71 -8.64 16.80 16.92
C ASP A 71 -8.92 15.82 18.08
N ASN A 72 -8.97 14.53 17.77
CA ASN A 72 -9.26 13.50 18.79
C ASN A 72 -8.29 12.32 18.77
N ALA A 73 -7.66 12.07 17.63
CA ALA A 73 -6.83 10.89 17.44
C ALA A 73 -5.35 11.14 17.75
N SER A 74 -4.70 10.11 18.29
CA SER A 74 -3.32 10.12 18.75
C SER A 74 -2.55 8.83 18.43
N ALA A 75 -3.21 7.77 17.95
CA ALA A 75 -2.59 6.51 17.59
C ALA A 75 -3.19 5.90 16.32
N PHE A 76 -2.49 4.93 15.73
CA PHE A 76 -2.94 4.22 14.53
C PHE A 76 -2.66 2.72 14.59
N LYS A 77 -3.41 1.92 13.83
CA LYS A 77 -3.16 0.49 13.65
C LYS A 77 -3.29 0.13 12.18
N LEU A 78 -2.32 -0.64 11.66
CA LEU A 78 -2.33 -1.13 10.29
C LEU A 78 -2.81 -2.58 10.26
N ILE A 79 -3.72 -2.88 9.34
CA ILE A 79 -4.25 -4.23 9.14
C ILE A 79 -4.23 -4.56 7.66
N ASP A 80 -3.46 -5.60 7.32
CA ASP A 80 -3.24 -6.12 5.97
C ASP A 80 -2.82 -5.05 4.95
N VAL A 81 -2.00 -4.11 5.40
CA VAL A 81 -1.52 -2.99 4.60
C VAL A 81 -0.35 -3.44 3.71
N PRO A 82 -0.31 -3.09 2.41
CA PRO A 82 0.80 -3.49 1.54
C PRO A 82 2.13 -2.83 1.91
N SER A 83 3.24 -3.42 1.46
CA SER A 83 4.55 -2.73 1.47
C SER A 83 4.58 -1.58 0.47
N ALA A 84 5.60 -0.72 0.57
CA ALA A 84 5.86 0.37 -0.37
C ALA A 84 4.72 1.41 -0.43
N ALA A 85 3.99 1.57 0.68
CA ALA A 85 3.04 2.65 0.85
C ALA A 85 3.59 3.70 1.81
N PHE A 86 3.27 4.97 1.55
CA PHE A 86 3.48 6.07 2.46
C PHE A 86 2.17 6.44 3.14
N ILE A 87 2.27 6.77 4.43
CA ILE A 87 1.18 7.28 5.24
C ILE A 87 1.69 8.57 5.85
N THR A 88 0.95 9.66 5.67
CA THR A 88 1.30 10.97 6.22
C THR A 88 0.16 11.46 7.10
N PHE A 89 0.49 11.79 8.34
CA PHE A 89 -0.45 12.32 9.33
C PHE A 89 -0.25 13.82 9.48
N PHE A 90 -1.35 14.57 9.47
CA PHE A 90 -1.36 16.04 9.52
C PHE A 90 -2.26 16.53 10.65
N ASP A 91 -1.78 17.56 11.34
CA ASP A 91 -2.63 18.42 12.18
C ASP A 91 -3.52 19.36 11.34
N ALA A 92 -3.03 19.80 10.16
CA ALA A 92 -3.84 20.58 9.25
C ALA A 92 -4.94 19.72 8.60
N PRO A 93 -6.18 20.22 8.49
CA PRO A 93 -7.30 19.45 7.94
C PRO A 93 -7.28 19.30 6.41
N ASP A 94 -6.37 19.97 5.71
CA ASP A 94 -6.29 19.98 4.24
C ASP A 94 -5.35 18.91 3.65
N CYS A 95 -4.68 18.15 4.52
CA CYS A 95 -3.75 17.07 4.15
C CYS A 95 -2.53 17.53 3.35
N ALA A 96 -2.17 18.81 3.44
CA ALA A 96 -1.11 19.41 2.64
C ALA A 96 -0.30 20.44 3.42
N SER A 97 -0.98 21.33 4.16
CA SER A 97 -0.32 22.40 4.91
C SER A 97 0.36 21.86 6.16
N HIS A 98 1.41 22.54 6.60
CA HIS A 98 1.99 22.35 7.91
C HIS A 98 1.25 23.22 8.94
N ASP A 99 0.87 22.63 10.08
CA ASP A 99 0.38 23.36 11.26
C ASP A 99 1.25 22.98 12.48
N ASN A 100 0.78 22.17 13.44
CA ASN A 100 1.64 21.73 14.54
C ASN A 100 2.62 20.62 14.13
N PHE A 101 2.17 19.66 13.31
CA PHE A 101 3.01 18.55 12.89
C PHE A 101 2.65 17.95 11.53
N ILE A 102 3.66 17.33 10.92
CA ILE A 102 3.54 16.35 9.83
C ILE A 102 4.39 15.13 10.18
N ILE A 103 3.79 13.94 10.21
CA ILE A 103 4.51 12.68 10.44
C ILE A 103 4.35 11.81 9.20
N LYS A 104 5.46 11.55 8.49
CA LYS A 104 5.47 10.68 7.31
C LYS A 104 6.19 9.37 7.61
N MET A 105 5.54 8.25 7.32
CA MET A 105 6.10 6.91 7.45
C MET A 105 5.91 6.10 6.18
N LYS A 106 6.68 5.01 6.05
CA LYS A 106 6.55 4.05 4.96
C LYS A 106 6.42 2.63 5.48
N THR A 107 5.60 1.83 4.81
CA THR A 107 5.54 0.39 5.02
C THR A 107 6.60 -0.31 4.18
N VAL A 108 7.28 -1.29 4.76
CA VAL A 108 8.39 -2.03 4.12
C VAL A 108 8.22 -3.54 4.21
N LYS A 109 7.11 -4.01 4.77
CA LYS A 109 6.75 -5.43 4.89
C LYS A 109 5.40 -5.65 4.22
N HIS A 110 5.19 -6.85 3.66
CA HIS A 110 3.92 -7.23 3.07
C HIS A 110 3.43 -8.59 3.62
N PRO A 111 2.24 -8.67 4.23
CA PRO A 111 1.44 -7.56 4.73
C PRO A 111 2.13 -6.87 5.94
N THR A 112 1.89 -5.58 6.11
CA THR A 112 2.20 -4.84 7.32
C THR A 112 0.99 -4.86 8.24
N ASN A 113 1.21 -5.42 9.44
CA ASN A 113 0.22 -5.52 10.51
C ASN A 113 0.86 -4.98 11.81
N THR A 114 0.10 -4.21 12.59
CA THR A 114 0.51 -3.83 13.95
C THR A 114 -0.44 -4.48 14.95
N GLU A 115 0.10 -5.19 15.95
CA GLU A 115 -0.72 -5.94 16.92
C GLU A 115 -1.55 -4.99 17.80
N THR A 116 -0.91 -3.93 18.28
CA THR A 116 -1.50 -2.85 19.09
C THR A 116 -1.47 -1.52 18.34
N PRO A 117 -2.30 -0.54 18.72
CA PRO A 117 -2.16 0.83 18.24
C PRO A 117 -0.76 1.38 18.53
N VAL A 118 -0.21 2.08 17.54
CA VAL A 118 1.08 2.77 17.58
C VAL A 118 0.81 4.24 17.86
N ASP A 119 1.35 4.74 18.96
CA ASP A 119 1.22 6.14 19.37
C ASP A 119 2.02 7.07 18.45
N LEU A 120 1.36 8.12 17.93
CA LEU A 120 1.96 9.09 17.01
C LEU A 120 3.00 9.96 17.71
N THR A 121 2.82 10.27 19.00
CA THR A 121 3.78 11.07 19.78
C THR A 121 5.10 10.32 20.02
N ALA A 122 5.03 9.00 20.19
CA ALA A 122 6.18 8.12 20.32
C ALA A 122 6.84 7.89 18.95
N ALA A 123 6.03 7.69 17.90
CA ALA A 123 6.52 7.54 16.54
C ALA A 123 7.28 8.80 16.08
N SER A 124 6.77 10.00 16.35
CA SER A 124 7.38 11.27 15.93
C SER A 124 8.76 11.55 16.54
N LYS A 125 9.16 10.80 17.57
CA LYS A 125 10.50 10.91 18.20
C LYS A 125 11.56 10.08 17.48
N LYS A 126 11.17 9.27 16.50
CA LYS A 126 12.07 8.45 15.69
C LYS A 126 12.78 9.30 14.66
N ASN A 127 14.07 9.03 14.47
CA ASN A 127 14.82 9.65 13.38
C ASN A 127 14.42 9.04 12.02
N PRO A 128 14.61 9.76 10.90
CA PRO A 128 14.46 9.18 9.57
C PRO A 128 15.22 7.86 9.42
N ASN A 129 14.59 6.86 8.81
CA ASN A 129 15.06 5.48 8.65
C ASN A 129 15.04 4.59 9.90
N GLU A 130 14.63 5.09 11.07
CA GLU A 130 14.40 4.24 12.22
C GLU A 130 13.08 3.46 12.10
N VAL A 131 13.06 2.28 12.73
CA VAL A 131 11.87 1.44 12.81
C VAL A 131 10.90 2.03 13.85
N ILE A 132 9.66 2.28 13.43
CA ILE A 132 8.55 2.70 14.30
C ILE A 132 7.91 1.47 14.94
N ALA A 133 7.58 0.48 14.11
CA ALA A 133 7.03 -0.83 14.48
C ALA A 133 7.43 -1.86 13.41
N PRO A 134 7.27 -3.17 13.63
CA PRO A 134 7.62 -4.18 12.63
C PRO A 134 7.00 -3.91 11.25
N GLY A 135 7.84 -3.63 10.25
CA GLY A 135 7.39 -3.31 8.88
C GLY A 135 7.08 -1.84 8.61
N ILE A 136 7.31 -0.93 9.57
CA ILE A 136 7.07 0.51 9.45
C ILE A 136 8.36 1.28 9.75
N ILE A 137 8.76 2.14 8.82
CA ILE A 137 9.96 2.98 8.93
C ILE A 137 9.57 4.46 8.90
N MET A 138 10.19 5.26 9.77
CA MET A 138 10.07 6.71 9.75
C MET A 138 10.69 7.31 8.49
N VAL A 139 9.97 8.21 7.80
CA VAL A 139 10.48 8.93 6.63
C VAL A 139 10.84 10.35 7.01
N ASN A 140 9.91 11.08 7.63
CA ASN A 140 10.12 12.47 8.02
C ASN A 140 9.20 12.82 9.20
N THR A 141 9.63 13.76 10.02
CA THR A 141 8.78 14.41 11.02
C THR A 141 9.09 15.89 11.01
N GLU A 142 8.05 16.70 10.86
CA GLU A 142 8.05 18.13 11.12
C GLU A 142 7.14 18.34 12.33
N ASN A 143 7.67 18.99 13.37
CA ASN A 143 6.92 19.28 14.60
C ASN A 143 7.48 20.55 15.23
N ASP A 144 6.70 21.62 15.22
CA ASP A 144 7.07 22.95 15.73
C ASP A 144 6.89 23.05 17.27
N GLN A 145 7.21 21.98 17.99
CA GLN A 145 6.95 21.81 19.43
C GLN A 145 5.45 21.81 19.78
N GLY A 146 4.58 21.59 18.80
CA GLY A 146 3.15 21.46 18.99
C GLY A 146 2.77 20.13 19.65
N GLN A 147 1.58 20.11 20.27
CA GLN A 147 1.05 18.86 20.82
C GLN A 147 0.60 17.94 19.67
N ILE A 148 1.05 16.68 19.66
CA ILE A 148 0.57 15.67 18.69
C ILE A 148 -0.69 14.98 19.21
N LYS A 149 -0.75 14.77 20.53
CA LYS A 149 -1.87 14.09 21.16
C LYS A 149 -3.17 14.86 20.90
N ASP A 150 -4.15 14.12 20.39
CA ASP A 150 -5.52 14.57 20.12
C ASP A 150 -5.56 15.78 19.18
N LYS A 151 -4.70 15.77 18.15
CA LYS A 151 -4.58 16.82 17.13
C LYS A 151 -4.63 16.33 15.69
N LEU A 152 -4.69 15.02 15.48
CA LEU A 152 -4.77 14.50 14.12
C LEU A 152 -6.07 14.96 13.43
N SER A 153 -5.92 15.62 12.28
CA SER A 153 -7.04 16.15 11.50
C SER A 153 -7.09 15.63 10.06
N CYS A 154 -5.97 15.13 9.51
CA CYS A 154 -6.00 14.43 8.23
C CYS A 154 -4.95 13.31 8.13
N VAL A 155 -5.29 12.28 7.36
CA VAL A 155 -4.34 11.29 6.82
C VAL A 155 -4.27 11.35 5.30
N LYS A 156 -3.06 11.29 4.75
CA LYS A 156 -2.80 11.02 3.33
C LYS A 156 -2.19 9.64 3.15
N ILE A 157 -2.71 8.86 2.21
CA ILE A 157 -2.20 7.54 1.83
C ILE A 157 -1.70 7.60 0.39
N GLU A 158 -0.46 7.16 0.16
CA GLU A 158 0.19 7.06 -1.15
C GLU A 158 0.77 5.65 -1.32
N ARG A 159 0.08 4.79 -2.07
CA ARG A 159 0.49 3.44 -2.47
C ARG A 159 1.25 3.51 -3.78
N SER A 160 2.31 2.72 -3.91
CA SER A 160 2.80 2.34 -5.23
C SER A 160 1.69 1.65 -6.02
N THR A 161 1.56 1.96 -7.31
CA THR A 161 0.65 1.28 -8.23
C THR A 161 0.92 -0.24 -8.18
N GLY A 162 0.05 -0.98 -7.51
CA GLY A 162 -0.13 -2.42 -7.74
C GLY A 162 -1.08 -2.63 -8.92
N PRO A 163 -1.34 -3.87 -9.36
CA PRO A 163 -2.01 -4.16 -10.63
C PRO A 163 -3.40 -3.54 -10.88
N ASP A 164 -4.07 -2.94 -9.90
CA ASP A 164 -5.43 -2.39 -10.05
C ASP A 164 -5.64 -1.05 -9.31
N SER A 165 -4.89 0.00 -9.67
CA SER A 165 -5.21 1.39 -9.29
C SER A 165 -6.00 2.12 -10.36
#